data_AF-A0A1I4BLY6-F1
#
_entry.id   AF-A0A1I4BLY6-F1
#
_cell.length_a   1.000
_cell.length_b   1.000
_cell.length_c   1.000
_cell.angle_alpha   90.00
_cell.angle_beta   90.00
_cell.angle_gamma   90.00
#
_symmetry.space_group_name_H-M   'P 1'
#
loop_
_entity.id
_entity.type
_entity.pdbx_description
1 polymer ?
#
loop_
_entity_poly.entity_id
_entity_poly.type
_entity_poly.pdbx_seq_one_letter_code
_entity_poly.pdbx_strand_id
1 'polypeptide(L)'
;MRGEQYEMHEPRWRGTADSDVNAVNGVRVEEIEDGGATGPADPAHYLLSRSGFPPDDDADLELRVVDDASNLNRELLYAARRRLAELPGLDPAPKAVLDDRLVELLTTHFDEGERQLRGATPQ
;
A
#
# COMPACT_ATOMS: atom_id res chain seq x y z
N MET A 1 -8.54 -24.30 10.68
CA MET A 1 -8.80 -23.03 9.98
C MET A 1 -7.64 -22.83 9.04
N ARG A 2 -7.86 -22.84 7.71
CA ARG A 2 -6.80 -22.41 6.77
C ARG A 2 -6.83 -20.89 6.85
N GLY A 3 -5.85 -20.28 7.49
CA GLY A 3 -5.66 -18.83 7.38
C GLY A 3 -5.52 -18.50 5.90
N GLU A 4 -6.15 -17.41 5.48
CA GLU A 4 -5.90 -16.84 4.15
C GLU A 4 -4.38 -16.65 4.02
N GLN A 5 -3.75 -17.34 3.06
CA GLN A 5 -2.30 -17.30 2.89
C GLN A 5 -1.97 -16.07 2.06
N TYR A 6 -1.95 -14.92 2.73
CA TYR A 6 -1.47 -13.71 2.12
C TYR A 6 0.01 -13.85 1.76
N GLU A 7 0.35 -13.56 0.50
CA GLU A 7 1.73 -13.54 0.02
C GLU A 7 2.21 -12.10 -0.09
N MET A 8 3.40 -11.82 0.46
CA MET A 8 4.03 -10.51 0.38
C MET A 8 4.89 -10.43 -0.88
N HIS A 9 4.82 -9.30 -1.58
CA HIS A 9 5.61 -9.02 -2.77
C HIS A 9 6.39 -7.72 -2.62
N GLU A 10 7.53 -7.63 -3.31
CA GLU A 10 8.30 -6.40 -3.40
C GLU A 10 7.84 -5.58 -4.61
N PRO A 11 7.19 -4.42 -4.38
CA PRO A 11 6.67 -3.62 -5.46
C PRO A 11 7.83 -3.00 -6.24
N ARG A 12 7.57 -2.69 -7.51
CA ARG A 12 8.56 -2.05 -8.39
C ARG A 12 8.04 -0.71 -8.85
N TRP A 13 8.85 0.32 -8.64
CA TRP A 13 8.58 1.67 -9.09
C TRP A 13 9.81 2.27 -9.76
N ARG A 14 9.60 3.31 -10.55
CA ARG A 14 10.64 4.02 -11.31
C ARG A 14 10.93 5.42 -10.74
N GLY A 15 10.02 5.96 -9.94
CA GLY A 15 10.12 7.28 -9.34
C GLY A 15 9.22 7.39 -8.11
N THR A 16 9.13 8.60 -7.55
CA THR A 16 8.26 8.93 -6.43
C THR A 16 7.26 10.00 -6.84
N ALA A 17 6.04 9.92 -6.32
CA ALA A 17 4.97 10.87 -6.55
C ALA A 17 4.38 11.33 -5.21
N ASP A 18 4.39 12.64 -4.96
CA ASP A 18 3.74 13.26 -3.80
C ASP A 18 2.30 13.71 -4.09
N SER A 19 1.90 13.67 -5.37
CA SER A 19 0.62 14.16 -5.85
C SER A 19 -0.52 13.18 -5.60
N ASP A 20 -1.71 13.73 -5.33
CA ASP A 20 -2.95 12.97 -5.28
C ASP A 20 -3.10 12.07 -6.52
N VAL A 21 -3.32 10.77 -6.30
CA VAL A 21 -3.69 9.81 -7.35
C VAL A 21 -4.90 10.26 -8.19
N ASN A 22 -5.76 11.10 -7.61
CA ASN A 22 -6.87 11.76 -8.30
C ASN A 22 -6.44 12.64 -9.49
N ALA A 23 -5.25 13.23 -9.45
CA ALA A 23 -4.83 14.24 -10.42
C ALA A 23 -4.40 13.65 -11.76
N VAL A 24 -3.99 12.37 -11.80
CA VAL A 24 -3.33 11.79 -12.98
C VAL A 24 -4.25 10.86 -13.77
N ASN A 25 -5.25 10.21 -13.15
CA ASN A 25 -6.09 9.24 -13.89
C ASN A 25 -7.53 9.08 -13.38
N GLY A 26 -8.04 9.99 -12.54
CA GLY A 26 -9.44 9.95 -12.08
C GLY A 26 -9.78 8.85 -11.07
N VAL A 27 -8.79 8.08 -10.60
CA VAL A 27 -8.96 7.08 -9.56
C VAL A 27 -8.95 7.77 -8.19
N ARG A 28 -10.06 7.65 -7.45
CA ARG A 28 -10.17 8.18 -6.08
C ARG A 28 -9.46 7.25 -5.11
N VAL A 29 -8.85 7.82 -4.06
CA VAL A 29 -8.31 7.04 -2.93
C VAL A 29 -9.37 6.11 -2.35
N GLU A 30 -10.64 6.55 -2.30
CA GLU A 30 -11.79 5.76 -1.87
C GLU A 30 -12.04 4.51 -2.73
N GLU A 31 -11.76 4.58 -4.05
CA GLU A 31 -11.87 3.42 -4.96
C GLU A 31 -10.69 2.45 -4.77
N ILE A 32 -9.51 2.96 -4.40
CA ILE A 32 -8.32 2.14 -4.13
C ILE A 32 -8.48 1.35 -2.81
N GLU A 33 -9.14 1.94 -1.81
CA GLU A 33 -9.41 1.32 -0.51
C GLU A 33 -10.39 0.13 -0.60
N ASP A 34 -11.22 0.09 -1.65
CA ASP A 34 -12.16 -1.00 -1.95
C ASP A 34 -11.59 -2.03 -2.96
N GLY A 35 -10.33 -1.87 -3.40
CA GLY A 35 -9.71 -2.72 -4.43
C GLY A 35 -10.16 -2.40 -5.86
N GLY A 36 -10.89 -1.32 -6.07
CA GLY A 36 -11.42 -0.88 -7.35
C GLY A 36 -10.43 -0.03 -8.15
N ALA A 37 -9.38 -0.63 -8.72
CA ALA A 37 -8.72 0.00 -9.85
C ALA A 37 -9.54 -0.27 -11.13
N THR A 38 -9.93 0.78 -11.85
CA THR A 38 -10.60 0.65 -13.16
C THR A 38 -9.55 0.35 -14.25
N GLY A 39 -8.97 -0.84 -14.23
CA GLY A 39 -7.97 -1.32 -15.19
C GLY A 39 -7.29 -2.61 -14.72
N PRO A 40 -6.53 -3.30 -15.60
CA PRO A 40 -5.74 -4.46 -15.17
C PRO A 40 -4.75 -4.01 -14.10
N ALA A 41 -4.82 -4.63 -12.91
CA ALA A 41 -3.95 -4.28 -11.81
C ALA A 41 -2.57 -4.89 -12.09
N ASP A 42 -1.53 -4.05 -12.18
CA ASP A 42 -0.17 -4.57 -12.31
C ASP A 42 0.27 -5.12 -10.94
N PRO A 43 0.55 -6.43 -10.80
CA PRO A 43 0.92 -7.00 -9.51
C PRO A 43 2.19 -6.36 -8.92
N ALA A 44 3.04 -5.76 -9.74
CA ALA A 44 4.23 -5.04 -9.26
C ALA A 44 3.88 -3.73 -8.51
N HIS A 45 2.62 -3.29 -8.54
CA HIS A 45 2.16 -2.10 -7.83
C HIS A 45 1.67 -2.38 -6.40
N TYR A 46 1.58 -3.65 -6.01
CA TYR A 46 0.95 -4.10 -4.77
C TYR A 46 1.97 -4.81 -3.87
N LEU A 47 1.79 -4.66 -2.55
CA LEU A 47 2.63 -5.31 -1.54
C LEU A 47 2.10 -6.68 -1.10
N LEU A 48 0.81 -6.95 -1.33
CA LEU A 48 0.14 -8.10 -0.75
C LEU A 48 -0.83 -8.72 -1.77
N SER A 49 -0.96 -10.04 -1.73
CA SER A 49 -1.98 -10.78 -2.49
C SER A 49 -2.60 -11.85 -1.62
N ARG A 50 -3.92 -12.03 -1.67
CA ARG A 50 -4.66 -13.10 -0.97
C ARG A 50 -4.43 -14.48 -1.57
N SER A 51 -4.18 -14.55 -2.87
CA SER A 51 -4.03 -15.80 -3.61
C SER A 51 -2.58 -16.12 -4.00
N GLY A 52 -1.68 -15.13 -3.86
CA GLY A 52 -0.27 -15.24 -4.24
C GLY A 52 0.12 -14.39 -5.45
N PHE A 53 1.37 -14.54 -5.89
CA PHE A 53 1.92 -13.92 -7.09
C PHE A 53 2.39 -14.99 -8.08
N PRO A 54 1.82 -15.07 -9.30
CA PRO A 54 0.75 -14.21 -9.85
C PRO A 54 -0.60 -14.40 -9.12
N PRO A 55 -1.44 -13.36 -9.03
CA PRO A 55 -2.76 -13.47 -8.42
C PRO A 55 -3.72 -14.28 -9.30
N ASP A 56 -4.68 -14.97 -8.68
CA ASP A 56 -5.79 -15.63 -9.38
C ASP A 56 -6.80 -14.60 -9.93
N ASP A 57 -7.07 -13.53 -9.17
CA ASP A 57 -7.92 -12.41 -9.56
C ASP A 57 -7.30 -11.06 -9.17
N ASP A 58 -7.53 -10.00 -9.95
CA ASP A 58 -7.06 -8.65 -9.61
C ASP A 58 -7.61 -8.18 -8.25
N ALA A 59 -8.81 -8.66 -7.86
CA ALA A 59 -9.40 -8.39 -6.55
C ALA A 59 -8.66 -9.06 -5.39
N ASP A 60 -7.75 -10.01 -5.64
CA ASP A 60 -6.92 -10.62 -4.60
C ASP A 60 -5.74 -9.73 -4.21
N LEU A 61 -5.36 -8.78 -5.06
CA LEU A 61 -4.29 -7.83 -4.80
C LEU A 61 -4.73 -6.81 -3.74
N GLU A 62 -3.92 -6.67 -2.70
CA GLU A 62 -4.14 -5.79 -1.57
C GLU A 62 -2.92 -4.86 -1.40
N LEU A 63 -3.14 -3.71 -0.76
CA LEU A 63 -2.07 -2.74 -0.44
C LEU A 63 -1.33 -2.22 -1.69
N ARG A 64 -2.06 -1.52 -2.56
CA ARG A 64 -1.45 -0.79 -3.68
C ARG A 64 -0.57 0.35 -3.15
N VAL A 65 0.66 0.45 -3.64
CA VAL A 65 1.62 1.51 -3.26
C VAL A 65 2.22 2.25 -4.46
N VAL A 66 2.04 1.73 -5.66
CA VAL A 66 2.54 2.33 -6.91
C VAL A 66 1.37 2.80 -7.78
N ASP A 67 1.48 3.99 -8.35
CA ASP A 67 0.50 4.56 -9.27
C ASP A 67 0.63 3.98 -10.69
N ASP A 68 -0.32 4.32 -11.57
CA ASP A 68 -0.34 3.86 -12.97
C ASP A 68 0.84 4.37 -13.81
N ALA A 69 1.53 5.42 -13.34
CA ALA A 69 2.76 5.93 -13.94
C ALA A 69 4.01 5.22 -13.40
N SER A 70 3.84 4.13 -12.64
CA SER A 70 4.88 3.35 -11.99
C SER A 70 5.71 4.18 -11.00
N ASN A 71 5.11 5.16 -10.32
CA ASN A 71 5.75 5.88 -9.22
C ASN A 71 5.22 5.39 -7.87
N LEU A 72 6.14 5.24 -6.91
CA LEU A 72 5.75 5.07 -5.51
C LEU A 72 4.99 6.32 -5.09
N ASN A 73 3.74 6.17 -4.65
CA ASN A 73 2.89 7.31 -4.35
C ASN A 73 2.64 7.42 -2.84
N ARG A 74 2.81 8.64 -2.30
CA ARG A 74 2.64 8.89 -0.86
C ARG A 74 1.22 8.60 -0.38
N GLU A 75 0.20 9.03 -1.13
CA GLU A 75 -1.20 8.82 -0.76
C GLU A 75 -1.59 7.34 -0.82
N LEU A 76 -1.04 6.59 -1.77
CA LEU A 76 -1.19 5.14 -1.84
C LEU A 76 -0.56 4.43 -0.64
N LEU A 77 0.61 4.87 -0.19
CA LEU A 77 1.24 4.33 1.02
C LEU A 77 0.38 4.57 2.28
N TYR A 78 -0.22 5.75 2.43
CA TYR A 78 -1.14 5.99 3.55
C TYR A 78 -2.42 5.15 3.43
N ALA A 79 -3.01 5.07 2.24
CA ALA A 79 -4.20 4.27 1.99
C ALA A 79 -3.93 2.77 2.28
N ALA A 80 -2.80 2.23 1.81
CA ALA A 80 -2.35 0.89 2.12
C ALA A 80 -2.20 0.68 3.63
N ARG A 81 -1.62 1.64 4.35
CA ARG A 81 -1.47 1.53 5.81
C ARG A 81 -2.82 1.50 6.54
N ARG A 82 -3.80 2.32 6.13
CA ARG A 82 -5.17 2.26 6.65
C ARG A 82 -5.81 0.91 6.36
N ARG A 83 -5.75 0.47 5.10
CA ARG A 83 -6.27 -0.82 4.65
C ARG A 83 -5.66 -1.99 5.42
N LEU A 84 -4.36 -1.97 5.70
CA LEU A 84 -3.67 -3.00 6.48
C LEU A 84 -4.24 -3.17 7.90
N ALA A 85 -4.62 -2.07 8.54
CA ALA A 85 -5.28 -2.10 9.84
C ALA A 85 -6.67 -2.75 9.74
N GLU A 86 -7.39 -2.48 8.66
CA GLU A 86 -8.75 -2.97 8.40
C GLU A 86 -8.81 -4.40 7.83
N LEU A 87 -7.70 -4.92 7.27
CA LEU A 87 -7.65 -6.23 6.65
C LEU A 87 -8.06 -7.35 7.62
N PRO A 88 -9.21 -8.02 7.41
CA PRO A 88 -9.61 -9.16 8.21
C PRO A 88 -8.75 -10.38 7.81
N GLY A 89 -8.41 -11.24 8.78
CA GLY A 89 -7.79 -12.54 8.50
C GLY A 89 -6.26 -12.56 8.34
N LEU A 90 -5.59 -11.41 8.22
CA LEU A 90 -4.11 -11.36 8.24
C LEU A 90 -3.58 -11.40 9.68
N ASP A 91 -2.67 -12.34 9.96
CA ASP A 91 -2.04 -12.49 11.28
C ASP A 91 -1.29 -11.22 11.73
N PRO A 92 -1.18 -10.96 13.05
CA PRO A 92 -0.54 -9.76 13.56
C PRO A 92 0.95 -9.66 13.22
N ALA A 93 1.64 -10.80 13.07
CA ALA A 93 3.06 -10.83 12.72
C ALA A 93 3.35 -10.30 11.30
N PRO A 94 2.73 -10.84 10.22
CA PRO A 94 2.91 -10.28 8.88
C PRO A 94 2.33 -8.86 8.76
N LYS A 95 1.27 -8.51 9.51
CA LYS A 95 0.80 -7.12 9.61
C LYS A 95 1.89 -6.17 10.09
N ALA A 96 2.60 -6.51 11.15
CA ALA A 96 3.67 -5.67 11.68
C ALA A 96 4.81 -5.49 10.67
N VAL A 97 5.17 -6.54 9.94
CA VAL A 97 6.21 -6.47 8.87
C VAL A 97 5.78 -5.53 7.75
N LEU A 98 4.52 -5.60 7.31
CA LEU A 98 3.98 -4.72 6.28
C LEU A 98 3.87 -3.27 6.76
N ASP A 99 3.45 -3.03 8.01
CA ASP A 99 3.40 -1.67 8.57
C ASP A 99 4.79 -1.04 8.63
N ASP A 100 5.79 -1.78 9.13
CA ASP A 100 7.18 -1.33 9.19
C ASP A 100 7.72 -1.00 7.79
N ARG A 101 7.41 -1.84 6.79
CA ARG A 101 7.79 -1.59 5.40
C ARG A 101 7.10 -0.36 4.81
N LEU A 102 5.81 -0.15 5.06
CA LEU A 102 5.10 1.04 4.60
C LEU A 102 5.67 2.32 5.24
N VAL A 103 6.00 2.26 6.53
CA VAL A 103 6.63 3.37 7.26
C VAL A 103 8.05 3.63 6.75
N GLU A 104 8.82 2.59 6.46
CA GLU A 104 10.14 2.70 5.83
C GLU A 104 10.03 3.39 4.48
N LEU A 105 9.11 2.94 3.60
CA LEU A 105 8.91 3.56 2.28
C LEU A 105 8.52 5.03 2.38
N LEU A 106 7.59 5.37 3.29
CA LEU A 106 7.22 6.77 3.56
C LEU A 106 8.41 7.59 4.05
N THR A 107 9.19 7.05 4.97
CA THR A 107 10.32 7.76 5.59
C THR A 107 11.48 7.93 4.60
N THR A 108 11.87 6.87 3.91
CA THR A 108 13.01 6.85 2.99
C THR A 108 12.76 7.68 1.74
N HIS A 109 11.54 7.65 1.21
CA HIS A 109 11.23 8.29 -0.07
C HIS A 109 10.52 9.65 0.04
N PHE A 110 9.86 9.92 1.18
CA PHE A 110 9.09 11.16 1.39
C PHE A 110 9.50 11.94 2.63
N ASP A 111 10.61 11.58 3.30
CA ASP A 111 11.18 12.29 4.46
C ASP A 111 10.20 12.41 5.65
N GLU A 112 9.26 11.46 5.78
CA GLU A 112 8.22 11.45 6.82
C GLU A 112 8.74 11.05 8.22
N GLY A 113 9.98 10.57 8.32
CA GLY A 113 10.57 10.03 9.55
C GLY A 113 10.69 11.01 10.71
N GLU A 114 10.68 12.33 10.46
CA GLU A 114 10.85 13.33 11.53
C GLU A 114 9.54 13.96 12.05
N ARG A 115 8.41 13.86 11.34
CA ARG A 115 7.17 14.53 11.79
C ARG A 115 6.45 13.80 12.92
N GLN A 116 6.57 12.47 13.01
CA GLN A 116 5.86 11.69 14.03
C GLN A 116 6.62 11.64 15.38
N LEU A 117 7.93 11.92 15.40
CA LEU A 117 8.73 11.99 16.64
C LEU A 117 8.68 13.36 17.34
N ARG A 118 8.28 14.44 16.65
CA ARG A 118 8.21 15.80 17.22
C ARG A 118 6.84 16.17 17.83
N GLY A 119 5.88 15.25 17.85
CA GLY A 119 4.56 15.47 18.47
C GLY A 119 4.47 15.17 19.97
N ALA A 120 5.51 14.58 20.58
CA ALA A 120 5.49 14.09 21.96
C ALA A 120 6.27 14.97 22.95
N THR A 121 6.08 16.28 22.92
CA THR A 121 6.56 17.17 23.99
C THR A 121 5.42 18.07 24.46
N PRO A 122 4.69 17.71 25.54
CA PRO A 122 3.84 18.68 26.21
C PRO A 122 4.74 19.73 26.88
N GLN A 123 4.44 21.02 26.63
CA GLN A 123 4.97 22.13 27.42
C GLN A 123 4.23 22.22 28.76
#